data_AF-A0A1G9EB80-F1
#
_entry.id   AF-A0A1G9EB80-F1
#
_cell.length_a   1.000
_cell.length_b   1.000
_cell.length_c   1.000
_cell.angle_alpha   90.00
_cell.angle_beta   90.00
_cell.angle_gamma   90.00
#
_symmetry.space_group_name_H-M   'P 1'
#
loop_
_entity.id
_entity.type
_entity.pdbx_description
1 polymer ?
#
loop_
_entity_poly.entity_id
_entity_poly.type
_entity_poly.pdbx_seq_one_letter_code
_entity_poly.pdbx_strand_id
1 'polypeptide(L)'
;MSDQVYIFDTTLRDGEQSPGATMNIREKITMARQLEMLGVDIIEAGFPAASQGDFEAVRKIAQSVGDIQVAGLCRALTSDIDRAFEAVKYAKNPRIHTFVATSDIHMKHKFNKEPAEILEMAKKAVRHAVSLTPNVEFSAEDASRSRWDFLAEVVEAVINEGATTINIPDTVGYAQPDEFAKLITYLLETVPNSHKAIFSVHCHNDLGLATANTLAAIKAGARQAEVTLSGIGERAGNAALEEVIMALHTRKDYYDIETAIVTEQLFPACRRLSGTIGQPISPNKAIVGANAFAHESGIHQDGMLKNRQTYEIMTPESIGKKGTSIVLGKHSGRNALGSKLREMGYELNDEQISDVFKAIKVLADKKEHIFDEDVEALVLEEAYRIHDLYRVKELSVFSGTSGVSPHAAIVLDDYSKDKDNPVEIRKVGFGDGPINAIFSTINKLVGKKPKLELYSVNAVTGGADAQGAVMVHIIDEGVKSIGRGSDEDIMVASAKAYINAINRVERMKQEKQDA
;
A
#
# COMPACT_ATOMS: atom_id res chain seq x y z
N MET A 1 22.72 -20.14 13.36
CA MET A 1 21.72 -19.64 12.40
C MET A 1 22.04 -18.18 12.16
N SER A 2 21.70 -17.62 11.01
CA SER A 2 21.88 -16.18 10.77
C SER A 2 21.04 -15.40 11.79
N ASP A 3 21.61 -14.35 12.38
CA ASP A 3 20.92 -13.41 13.29
C ASP A 3 20.10 -12.36 12.50
N GLN A 4 19.84 -12.63 11.22
CA GLN A 4 19.04 -11.79 10.34
C GLN A 4 17.59 -12.28 10.25
N VAL A 5 16.64 -11.35 10.32
CA VAL A 5 15.24 -11.57 9.94
C VAL A 5 14.99 -10.98 8.55
N TYR A 6 14.44 -11.78 7.66
CA TYR A 6 14.01 -11.35 6.33
C TYR A 6 12.67 -10.62 6.42
N ILE A 7 12.55 -9.48 5.75
CA ILE A 7 11.34 -8.68 5.73
C ILE A 7 10.61 -8.91 4.42
N PHE A 8 9.43 -9.50 4.52
CA PHE A 8 8.53 -9.76 3.41
C PHE A 8 7.43 -8.71 3.45
N ASP A 9 7.39 -7.82 2.47
CA ASP A 9 6.32 -6.83 2.35
C ASP A 9 5.18 -7.37 1.47
N THR A 10 3.97 -7.36 2.03
CA THR A 10 2.73 -7.71 1.31
C THR A 10 1.81 -6.51 1.11
N THR A 11 2.36 -5.29 1.07
CA THR A 11 1.58 -4.07 0.86
C THR A 11 0.86 -4.10 -0.50
N LEU A 12 1.51 -4.64 -1.54
CA LEU A 12 0.97 -4.69 -2.91
C LEU A 12 -0.02 -5.85 -3.18
N ARG A 13 -0.20 -6.74 -2.20
CA ARG A 13 -1.16 -7.85 -2.28
C ARG A 13 -2.17 -7.76 -1.16
N ASP A 14 -1.76 -8.07 0.07
CA ASP A 14 -2.69 -8.13 1.20
C ASP A 14 -3.09 -6.74 1.66
N GLY A 15 -2.14 -5.80 1.65
CA GLY A 15 -2.41 -4.39 1.91
C GLY A 15 -3.48 -3.81 1.01
N GLU A 16 -3.45 -4.14 -0.29
CA GLU A 16 -4.44 -3.67 -1.27
C GLU A 16 -5.86 -4.17 -0.99
N GLN A 17 -6.02 -5.27 -0.24
CA GLN A 17 -7.33 -5.78 0.17
C GLN A 17 -8.01 -4.87 1.21
N SER A 18 -7.29 -3.92 1.81
CA SER A 18 -7.91 -2.84 2.58
C SER A 18 -8.93 -2.08 1.73
N PRO A 19 -10.16 -1.90 2.21
CA PRO A 19 -11.15 -1.08 1.51
C PRO A 19 -10.60 0.31 1.19
N GLY A 20 -10.53 0.65 -0.10
CA GLY A 20 -10.01 1.93 -0.54
C GLY A 20 -8.49 2.01 -0.71
N ALA A 21 -7.76 0.88 -0.65
CA ALA A 21 -6.31 0.84 -0.87
C ALA A 21 -5.89 0.45 -2.30
N THR A 22 -6.84 0.39 -3.25
CA THR A 22 -6.61 -0.07 -4.62
C THR A 22 -5.60 0.81 -5.37
N MET A 23 -4.66 0.17 -6.05
CA MET A 23 -3.61 0.81 -6.83
C MET A 23 -3.69 0.41 -8.30
N ASN A 24 -3.44 1.35 -9.20
CA ASN A 24 -3.22 1.00 -10.60
C ASN A 24 -1.79 0.47 -10.81
N ILE A 25 -1.53 -0.14 -11.98
CA ILE A 25 -0.23 -0.75 -12.31
C ILE A 25 0.97 0.21 -12.11
N ARG A 26 0.84 1.49 -12.49
CA ARG A 26 1.95 2.47 -12.36
C ARG A 26 2.20 2.81 -10.89
N GLU A 27 1.13 2.96 -10.11
CA GLU A 27 1.21 3.16 -8.65
C GLU A 27 1.89 1.96 -7.99
N LYS A 28 1.50 0.72 -8.35
CA LYS A 28 2.14 -0.50 -7.84
C LYS A 28 3.63 -0.57 -8.17
N ILE A 29 4.05 -0.24 -9.40
CA ILE A 29 5.47 -0.22 -9.79
C ILE A 29 6.25 0.83 -8.99
N THR A 30 5.66 2.01 -8.80
CA THR A 30 6.28 3.09 -8.03
C THR A 30 6.45 2.69 -6.56
N MET A 31 5.43 2.07 -5.98
CA MET A 31 5.50 1.51 -4.63
C MET A 31 6.52 0.37 -4.52
N ALA A 32 6.59 -0.53 -5.51
CA ALA A 32 7.58 -1.62 -5.53
C ALA A 32 9.02 -1.09 -5.53
N ARG A 33 9.31 -0.03 -6.30
CA ARG A 33 10.62 0.64 -6.28
C ARG A 33 10.91 1.31 -4.93
N GLN A 34 9.90 1.91 -4.30
CA GLN A 34 10.05 2.47 -2.95
C GLN A 34 10.35 1.37 -1.92
N LEU A 35 9.71 0.21 -2.02
CA LEU A 35 9.96 -0.95 -1.15
C LEU A 35 11.37 -1.51 -1.36
N GLU A 36 11.87 -1.55 -2.60
CA GLU A 36 13.25 -1.89 -2.91
C GLU A 36 14.24 -0.89 -2.30
N MET A 37 13.98 0.42 -2.40
CA MET A 37 14.79 1.46 -1.74
C MET A 37 14.76 1.36 -0.21
N LEU A 38 13.62 0.97 0.36
CA LEU A 38 13.46 0.69 1.78
C LEU A 38 14.31 -0.52 2.22
N GLY A 39 14.68 -1.40 1.29
CA GLY A 39 15.51 -2.57 1.57
C GLY A 39 14.72 -3.77 2.11
N VAL A 40 13.44 -3.90 1.74
CA VAL A 40 12.71 -5.15 2.05
C VAL A 40 13.33 -6.30 1.26
N ASP A 41 13.35 -7.51 1.83
CA ASP A 41 14.00 -8.66 1.21
C ASP A 41 13.11 -9.30 0.13
N ILE A 42 11.79 -9.25 0.34
CA ILE A 42 10.78 -9.85 -0.54
C ILE A 42 9.60 -8.88 -0.72
N ILE A 43 9.13 -8.73 -1.96
CA ILE A 43 7.87 -8.06 -2.29
C ILE A 43 6.86 -9.10 -2.77
N GLU A 44 5.73 -9.23 -2.10
CA GLU A 44 4.57 -9.93 -2.65
C GLU A 44 3.76 -9.01 -3.54
N ALA A 45 3.93 -9.21 -4.84
CA ALA A 45 3.49 -8.24 -5.84
C ALA A 45 1.99 -8.33 -6.18
N GLY A 46 1.29 -9.39 -5.73
CA GLY A 46 -0.13 -9.60 -6.00
C GLY A 46 -0.55 -11.07 -6.03
N PHE A 47 -1.77 -11.31 -6.52
CA PHE A 47 -2.34 -12.65 -6.72
C PHE A 47 -2.62 -12.89 -8.23
N PRO A 48 -1.64 -13.39 -9.00
CA PRO A 48 -1.73 -13.47 -10.47
C PRO A 48 -2.93 -14.23 -11.04
N ALA A 49 -3.45 -15.23 -10.33
CA ALA A 49 -4.61 -16.01 -10.77
C ALA A 49 -5.96 -15.35 -10.44
N ALA A 50 -5.99 -14.27 -9.65
CA ALA A 50 -7.23 -13.57 -9.30
C ALA A 50 -7.80 -12.79 -10.49
N SER A 51 -6.96 -12.16 -11.31
CA SER A 51 -7.38 -11.42 -12.50
C SER A 51 -6.24 -11.21 -13.50
N GLN A 52 -6.59 -10.89 -14.75
CA GLN A 52 -5.60 -10.49 -15.77
C GLN A 52 -4.83 -9.22 -15.36
N GLY A 53 -5.50 -8.27 -14.70
CA GLY A 53 -4.88 -7.05 -14.21
C GLY A 53 -3.79 -7.32 -13.15
N ASP A 54 -4.06 -8.23 -12.21
CA ASP A 54 -3.05 -8.63 -11.21
C ASP A 54 -1.89 -9.40 -11.84
N PHE A 55 -2.17 -10.28 -12.80
CA PHE A 55 -1.12 -10.96 -13.55
C PHE A 55 -0.17 -9.97 -14.23
N GLU A 56 -0.72 -8.97 -14.92
CA GLU A 56 0.08 -7.94 -15.60
C GLU A 56 0.83 -7.03 -14.64
N ALA A 57 0.21 -6.67 -13.51
CA ALA A 57 0.85 -5.89 -12.46
C ALA A 57 2.07 -6.63 -11.90
N VAL A 58 1.91 -7.89 -11.50
CA VAL A 58 2.99 -8.72 -10.96
C VAL A 58 4.11 -8.89 -11.99
N ARG A 59 3.74 -9.19 -13.24
CA ARG A 59 4.72 -9.31 -14.34
C ARG A 59 5.53 -8.03 -14.54
N LYS A 60 4.88 -6.86 -14.55
CA LYS A 60 5.57 -5.58 -14.72
C LYS A 60 6.44 -5.22 -13.53
N ILE A 61 6.00 -5.50 -12.31
CA ILE A 61 6.82 -5.33 -11.09
C ILE A 61 8.07 -6.21 -11.19
N ALA A 62 7.90 -7.49 -11.50
CA ALA A 62 9.01 -8.45 -11.66
C ALA A 62 10.05 -8.00 -12.70
N GLN A 63 9.63 -7.26 -13.74
CA GLN A 63 10.52 -6.69 -14.75
C GLN A 63 11.17 -5.35 -14.33
N SER A 64 10.61 -4.66 -13.34
CA SER A 64 10.96 -3.26 -13.01
C SER A 64 11.87 -3.12 -11.80
N VAL A 65 11.91 -4.14 -10.93
CA VAL A 65 12.75 -4.16 -9.72
C VAL A 65 14.07 -4.90 -9.99
N GLY A 66 15.08 -4.64 -9.17
CA GLY A 66 16.43 -5.17 -9.30
C GLY A 66 16.60 -6.59 -8.74
N ASP A 67 17.42 -6.73 -7.69
CA ASP A 67 17.83 -8.04 -7.12
C ASP A 67 16.86 -8.56 -6.04
N ILE A 68 15.85 -7.78 -5.67
CA ILE A 68 14.85 -8.14 -4.67
C ILE A 68 14.04 -9.39 -5.08
N GLN A 69 13.60 -10.18 -4.09
CA GLN A 69 12.74 -11.32 -4.37
C GLN A 69 11.32 -10.84 -4.67
N VAL A 70 10.70 -11.44 -5.70
CA VAL A 70 9.31 -11.11 -6.06
C VAL A 70 8.46 -12.35 -5.91
N ALA A 71 7.52 -12.29 -4.98
CA ALA A 71 6.58 -13.35 -4.66
C ALA A 71 5.23 -13.13 -5.37
N GLY A 72 4.66 -14.22 -5.89
CA GLY A 72 3.29 -14.27 -6.38
C GLY A 72 2.48 -15.25 -5.54
N LEU A 73 1.40 -14.77 -4.93
CA LEU A 73 0.48 -15.63 -4.17
C LEU A 73 -0.35 -16.48 -5.13
N CYS A 74 -0.55 -17.75 -4.80
CA CYS A 74 -1.45 -18.65 -5.52
C CYS A 74 -2.17 -19.62 -4.59
N ARG A 75 -3.37 -20.06 -5.00
CA ARG A 75 -4.00 -21.23 -4.38
C ARG A 75 -3.19 -22.48 -4.72
N ALA A 76 -3.32 -23.52 -3.89
CA ALA A 76 -2.75 -24.86 -4.13
C ALA A 76 -3.45 -25.62 -5.30
N LEU A 77 -3.47 -25.00 -6.48
CA LEU A 77 -3.97 -25.53 -7.74
C LEU A 77 -2.86 -25.42 -8.78
N THR A 78 -2.63 -26.47 -9.55
CA THR A 78 -1.59 -26.50 -10.60
C THR A 78 -1.69 -25.30 -11.54
N SER A 79 -2.90 -24.95 -11.99
CA SER A 79 -3.14 -23.79 -12.87
C SER A 79 -2.76 -22.46 -12.23
N ASP A 80 -3.03 -22.28 -10.93
CA ASP A 80 -2.74 -21.04 -10.23
C ASP A 80 -1.23 -20.90 -9.95
N ILE A 81 -0.56 -22.02 -9.66
CA ILE A 81 0.89 -22.08 -9.46
C ILE A 81 1.61 -21.76 -10.77
N ASP A 82 1.18 -22.38 -11.89
CA ASP A 82 1.71 -22.08 -13.23
C ASP A 82 1.52 -20.59 -13.54
N ARG A 83 0.33 -20.05 -13.27
CA ARG A 83 0.01 -18.65 -13.50
C ARG A 83 0.86 -17.69 -12.65
N ALA A 84 1.10 -18.04 -11.39
CA ALA A 84 1.97 -17.26 -10.52
C ALA A 84 3.40 -17.25 -11.05
N PHE A 85 3.94 -18.41 -11.42
CA PHE A 85 5.28 -18.52 -11.99
C PHE A 85 5.42 -17.74 -13.31
N GLU A 86 4.44 -17.83 -14.21
CA GLU A 86 4.41 -17.07 -15.46
C GLU A 86 4.54 -15.56 -15.25
N ALA A 87 4.00 -15.04 -14.14
CA ALA A 87 4.09 -13.64 -13.76
C ALA A 87 5.45 -13.30 -13.14
N VAL A 88 5.93 -14.09 -12.18
CA VAL A 88 7.14 -13.76 -11.41
C VAL A 88 8.46 -14.15 -12.09
N LYS A 89 8.47 -15.06 -13.07
CA LYS A 89 9.70 -15.60 -13.72
C LYS A 89 10.63 -14.55 -14.34
N TYR A 90 10.19 -13.31 -14.49
CA TYR A 90 11.00 -12.21 -15.00
C TYR A 90 11.85 -11.53 -13.91
N ALA A 91 11.52 -11.72 -12.64
CA ALA A 91 12.35 -11.28 -11.53
C ALA A 91 13.62 -12.11 -11.46
N LYS A 92 14.72 -11.52 -10.97
CA LYS A 92 15.98 -12.25 -10.79
C LYS A 92 15.86 -13.35 -9.73
N ASN A 93 15.03 -13.13 -8.72
CA ASN A 93 14.76 -14.07 -7.63
C ASN A 93 13.23 -14.32 -7.52
N PRO A 94 12.64 -15.14 -8.39
CA PRO A 94 11.21 -15.41 -8.39
C PRO A 94 10.80 -16.35 -7.27
N ARG A 95 9.80 -15.97 -6.48
CA ARG A 95 9.22 -16.80 -5.41
C ARG A 95 7.77 -17.17 -5.72
N ILE A 96 7.42 -18.43 -5.50
CA ILE A 96 6.02 -18.88 -5.49
C ILE A 96 5.56 -19.00 -4.04
N HIS A 97 4.48 -18.32 -3.69
CA HIS A 97 3.84 -18.43 -2.38
C HIS A 97 2.51 -19.15 -2.55
N THR A 98 2.44 -20.41 -2.12
CA THR A 98 1.20 -21.21 -2.17
C THR A 98 0.65 -21.46 -0.77
N PHE A 99 -0.65 -21.67 -0.63
CA PHE A 99 -1.27 -21.86 0.68
C PHE A 99 -2.42 -22.87 0.67
N VAL A 100 -2.68 -23.46 1.83
CA VAL A 100 -3.86 -24.28 2.15
C VAL A 100 -4.26 -24.04 3.61
N ALA A 101 -5.55 -23.99 3.93
CA ALA A 101 -5.98 -23.88 5.33
C ALA A 101 -5.85 -25.20 6.08
N THR A 102 -5.34 -25.12 7.30
CA THR A 102 -5.08 -26.30 8.16
C THR A 102 -5.97 -26.36 9.39
N SER A 103 -6.81 -25.35 9.64
CA SER A 103 -7.71 -25.34 10.80
C SER A 103 -8.94 -26.21 10.57
N ASP A 104 -9.42 -26.87 11.64
CA ASP A 104 -10.57 -27.77 11.55
C ASP A 104 -11.82 -27.03 11.01
N ILE A 105 -11.99 -25.75 11.36
CA ILE A 105 -13.11 -24.93 10.88
C ILE A 105 -13.04 -24.68 9.37
N HIS A 106 -11.86 -24.35 8.83
CA HIS A 106 -11.71 -24.14 7.39
C HIS A 106 -11.75 -25.45 6.62
N MET A 107 -11.11 -26.52 7.10
CA MET A 107 -11.18 -27.83 6.45
C MET A 107 -12.63 -28.31 6.32
N LYS A 108 -13.43 -28.19 7.39
CA LYS A 108 -14.83 -28.59 7.40
C LYS A 108 -15.75 -27.68 6.59
N HIS A 109 -15.66 -26.36 6.79
CA HIS A 109 -16.67 -25.42 6.28
C HIS A 109 -16.26 -24.66 5.01
N LYS A 110 -14.96 -24.47 4.78
CA LYS A 110 -14.45 -23.80 3.55
C LYS A 110 -14.16 -24.81 2.46
N PHE A 111 -13.50 -25.93 2.80
CA PHE A 111 -13.08 -26.94 1.81
C PHE A 111 -13.99 -28.17 1.76
N ASN A 112 -14.68 -28.49 2.86
CA ASN A 112 -15.40 -29.76 3.02
C ASN A 112 -14.48 -30.96 2.70
N LYS A 113 -13.32 -30.98 3.36
CA LYS A 113 -12.23 -31.96 3.16
C LYS A 113 -11.72 -32.51 4.48
N GLU A 114 -11.26 -33.76 4.44
CA GLU A 114 -10.61 -34.40 5.57
C GLU A 114 -9.11 -34.03 5.66
N PRO A 115 -8.47 -34.13 6.85
CA PRO A 115 -7.07 -33.76 7.05
C PRO A 115 -6.09 -34.43 6.06
N ALA A 116 -6.31 -35.71 5.74
CA ALA A 116 -5.47 -36.44 4.79
C ALA A 116 -5.54 -35.88 3.35
N GLU A 117 -6.70 -35.38 2.93
CA GLU A 117 -6.84 -34.74 1.61
C GLU A 117 -6.11 -33.39 1.57
N ILE A 118 -6.16 -32.63 2.67
CA ILE A 118 -5.48 -31.34 2.81
C ILE A 118 -3.96 -31.53 2.77
N LEU A 119 -3.45 -32.55 3.48
CA LEU A 119 -2.04 -32.92 3.46
C LEU A 119 -1.56 -33.27 2.04
N GLU A 120 -2.28 -34.13 1.32
CA GLU A 120 -1.93 -34.49 -0.06
C GLU A 120 -2.03 -33.31 -1.03
N MET A 121 -3.01 -32.41 -0.83
CA MET A 121 -3.13 -31.17 -1.59
C MET A 121 -1.92 -30.25 -1.39
N ALA A 122 -1.49 -30.07 -0.14
CA ALA A 122 -0.30 -29.27 0.20
C ALA A 122 0.97 -29.87 -0.43
N LYS A 123 1.20 -31.18 -0.27
CA LYS A 123 2.34 -31.87 -0.86
C LYS A 123 2.41 -31.73 -2.38
N LYS A 124 1.28 -31.98 -3.06
CA LYS A 124 1.19 -31.87 -4.52
C LYS A 124 1.47 -30.45 -5.01
N ALA A 125 0.93 -29.45 -4.31
CA ALA A 125 1.14 -28.05 -4.66
C ALA A 125 2.61 -27.64 -4.54
N VAL A 126 3.24 -27.97 -3.41
CA VAL A 126 4.66 -27.65 -3.18
C VAL A 126 5.57 -28.38 -4.17
N ARG A 127 5.36 -29.69 -4.39
CA ARG A 127 6.11 -30.45 -5.39
C ARG A 127 6.04 -29.83 -6.78
N HIS A 128 4.85 -29.36 -7.18
CA HIS A 128 4.67 -28.70 -8.46
C HIS A 128 5.38 -27.34 -8.51
N ALA A 129 5.24 -26.50 -7.48
CA ALA A 129 5.93 -25.21 -7.40
C ALA A 129 7.46 -25.36 -7.45
N VAL A 130 8.02 -26.35 -6.74
CA VAL A 130 9.46 -26.65 -6.71
C VAL A 130 9.98 -27.06 -8.09
N SER A 131 9.13 -27.67 -8.94
CA SER A 131 9.51 -27.99 -10.32
C SER A 131 9.70 -26.76 -11.22
N LEU A 132 9.16 -25.59 -10.80
CA LEU A 132 9.22 -24.34 -11.54
C LEU A 132 10.29 -23.39 -10.99
N THR A 133 10.45 -23.31 -9.66
CA THR A 133 11.47 -22.48 -8.99
C THR A 133 11.93 -23.15 -7.69
N PRO A 134 13.22 -23.02 -7.30
CA PRO A 134 13.70 -23.52 -6.01
C PRO A 134 13.26 -22.66 -4.82
N ASN A 135 12.71 -21.46 -5.05
CA ASN A 135 12.28 -20.52 -4.00
C ASN A 135 10.76 -20.63 -3.80
N VAL A 136 10.36 -21.50 -2.88
CA VAL A 136 8.95 -21.83 -2.63
C VAL A 136 8.60 -21.60 -1.18
N GLU A 137 7.55 -20.81 -0.98
CA GLU A 137 6.95 -20.52 0.30
C GLU A 137 5.58 -21.20 0.41
N PHE A 138 5.36 -21.89 1.53
CA PHE A 138 4.09 -22.54 1.86
C PHE A 138 3.46 -21.91 3.11
N SER A 139 2.22 -21.45 2.99
CA SER A 139 1.41 -20.98 4.12
C SER A 139 0.40 -22.03 4.58
N ALA A 140 0.42 -22.32 5.87
CA ALA A 140 -0.66 -23.02 6.56
C ALA A 140 -1.73 -22.00 6.99
N GLU A 141 -2.66 -21.64 6.10
CA GLU A 141 -3.69 -20.64 6.39
C GLU A 141 -4.47 -21.02 7.66
N ASP A 142 -4.67 -20.03 8.54
CA ASP A 142 -5.32 -20.19 9.85
C ASP A 142 -4.55 -21.11 10.82
N ALA A 143 -3.21 -21.12 10.73
CA ALA A 143 -2.32 -21.90 11.57
C ALA A 143 -2.51 -21.63 13.08
N SER A 144 -2.74 -20.38 13.48
CA SER A 144 -2.93 -20.03 14.90
C SER A 144 -4.13 -20.74 15.56
N ARG A 145 -5.10 -21.21 14.78
CA ARG A 145 -6.27 -21.97 15.24
C ARG A 145 -6.26 -23.44 14.82
N SER A 146 -5.15 -23.92 14.26
CA SER A 146 -4.99 -25.30 13.83
C SER A 146 -4.57 -26.19 15.00
N ARG A 147 -4.88 -27.50 14.92
CA ARG A 147 -4.34 -28.49 15.87
C ARG A 147 -2.83 -28.63 15.64
N TRP A 148 -2.03 -28.47 16.69
CA TRP A 148 -0.58 -28.34 16.56
C TRP A 148 0.09 -29.59 16.00
N ASP A 149 -0.42 -30.78 16.36
CA ASP A 149 0.06 -32.08 15.85
C ASP A 149 -0.14 -32.20 14.33
N PHE A 150 -1.33 -31.88 13.84
CA PHE A 150 -1.62 -31.90 12.41
C PHE A 150 -0.85 -30.80 11.66
N LEU A 151 -0.71 -29.61 12.25
CA LEU A 151 0.10 -28.55 11.67
C LEU A 151 1.56 -28.99 11.51
N ALA A 152 2.15 -29.62 12.53
CA ALA A 152 3.51 -30.15 12.45
C ALA A 152 3.65 -31.22 11.34
N GLU A 153 2.67 -32.11 11.19
CA GLU A 153 2.62 -33.10 10.11
C GLU A 153 2.61 -32.43 8.71
N VAL A 154 1.76 -31.40 8.53
CA VAL A 154 1.71 -30.64 7.27
C VAL A 154 3.05 -29.96 7.00
N VAL A 155 3.61 -29.27 8.00
CA VAL A 155 4.90 -28.56 7.88
C VAL A 155 6.03 -29.52 7.52
N GLU A 156 6.15 -30.66 8.21
CA GLU A 156 7.15 -31.68 7.90
C GLU A 156 7.02 -32.16 6.45
N ALA A 157 5.79 -32.46 6.02
CA ALA A 157 5.50 -32.97 4.70
C ALA A 157 5.87 -31.96 3.60
N VAL A 158 5.51 -30.69 3.73
CA VAL A 158 5.83 -29.69 2.70
C VAL A 158 7.32 -29.36 2.63
N ILE A 159 8.05 -29.38 3.76
CA ILE A 159 9.51 -29.26 3.75
C ILE A 159 10.14 -30.45 3.02
N ASN A 160 9.61 -31.67 3.21
CA ASN A 160 10.09 -32.86 2.48
C ASN A 160 9.84 -32.78 0.96
N GLU A 161 8.78 -32.07 0.54
CA GLU A 161 8.50 -31.81 -0.88
C GLU A 161 9.33 -30.65 -1.46
N GLY A 162 10.08 -29.92 -0.61
CA GLY A 162 11.05 -28.91 -1.03
C GLY A 162 10.67 -27.46 -0.74
N ALA A 163 9.64 -27.19 0.08
CA ALA A 163 9.38 -25.82 0.54
C ALA A 163 10.59 -25.29 1.34
N THR A 164 11.08 -24.11 0.96
CA THR A 164 12.25 -23.45 1.61
C THR A 164 11.83 -22.46 2.68
N THR A 165 10.58 -21.99 2.63
CA THR A 165 10.00 -21.09 3.63
C THR A 165 8.63 -21.60 4.04
N ILE A 166 8.36 -21.65 5.34
CA ILE A 166 7.09 -22.05 5.92
C ILE A 166 6.49 -20.86 6.65
N ASN A 167 5.37 -20.35 6.15
CA ASN A 167 4.65 -19.26 6.79
C ASN A 167 3.57 -19.78 7.73
N ILE A 168 3.59 -19.26 8.95
CA ILE A 168 2.66 -19.54 10.02
C ILE A 168 1.83 -18.27 10.28
N PRO A 169 0.63 -18.15 9.69
CA PRO A 169 -0.19 -16.97 9.85
C PRO A 169 -1.08 -17.02 11.10
N ASP A 170 -1.22 -15.86 11.77
CA ASP A 170 -2.35 -15.55 12.64
C ASP A 170 -3.44 -14.87 11.81
N THR A 171 -4.12 -15.66 10.97
CA THR A 171 -5.03 -15.19 9.91
C THR A 171 -6.15 -14.28 10.41
N VAL A 172 -6.64 -14.49 11.63
CA VAL A 172 -7.74 -13.71 12.21
C VAL A 172 -7.24 -12.72 13.28
N GLY A 173 -5.93 -12.61 13.51
CA GLY A 173 -5.37 -11.68 14.50
C GLY A 173 -5.86 -11.92 15.93
N TYR A 174 -6.06 -13.19 16.29
CA TYR A 174 -6.66 -13.61 17.56
C TYR A 174 -5.63 -14.09 18.59
N ALA A 175 -4.48 -14.59 18.13
CA ALA A 175 -3.48 -15.21 19.00
C ALA A 175 -2.92 -14.21 20.02
N GLN A 176 -2.52 -14.71 21.18
CA GLN A 176 -1.76 -13.92 22.17
C GLN A 176 -0.25 -14.06 21.94
N PRO A 177 0.58 -13.05 22.27
CA PRO A 177 2.01 -13.10 21.99
C PRO A 177 2.73 -14.34 22.54
N ASP A 178 2.45 -14.71 23.79
CA ASP A 178 3.06 -15.90 24.43
C ASP A 178 2.54 -17.23 23.83
N GLU A 179 1.29 -17.26 23.38
CA GLU A 179 0.70 -18.42 22.71
C GLU A 179 1.34 -18.62 21.34
N PHE A 180 1.48 -17.54 20.57
CA PHE A 180 2.06 -17.57 19.24
C PHE A 180 3.56 -17.91 19.29
N ALA A 181 4.31 -17.37 20.26
CA ALA A 181 5.70 -17.77 20.48
C ALA A 181 5.86 -19.26 20.82
N LYS A 182 4.96 -19.82 21.63
CA LYS A 182 4.96 -21.26 21.94
C LYS A 182 4.65 -22.11 20.71
N LEU A 183 3.73 -21.67 19.85
CA LEU A 183 3.45 -22.35 18.60
C LEU A 183 4.69 -22.42 17.70
N ILE A 184 5.39 -21.30 17.50
CA ILE A 184 6.62 -21.28 16.70
C ILE A 184 7.71 -22.18 17.31
N THR A 185 7.91 -22.08 18.63
CA THR A 185 8.87 -22.94 19.36
C THR A 185 8.53 -24.41 19.17
N TYR A 186 7.26 -24.78 19.34
CA TYR A 186 6.77 -26.14 19.19
C TYR A 186 7.06 -26.69 17.78
N LEU A 187 6.81 -25.91 16.73
CA LEU A 187 7.08 -26.34 15.35
C LEU A 187 8.58 -26.52 15.09
N LEU A 188 9.41 -25.58 15.57
CA LEU A 188 10.86 -25.67 15.44
C LEU A 188 11.45 -26.91 16.15
N GLU A 189 10.92 -27.25 17.33
CA GLU A 189 11.39 -28.38 18.15
C GLU A 189 10.82 -29.75 17.69
N THR A 190 9.56 -29.78 17.22
CA THR A 190 8.85 -31.03 16.95
C THR A 190 9.04 -31.50 15.51
N VAL A 191 9.15 -30.59 14.55
CA VAL A 191 9.28 -30.95 13.13
C VAL A 191 10.73 -31.37 12.84
N PRO A 192 11.02 -32.65 12.49
CA PRO A 192 12.39 -33.16 12.40
C PRO A 192 13.27 -32.45 11.36
N ASN A 193 12.65 -31.96 10.29
CA ASN A 193 13.30 -31.26 9.18
C ASN A 193 13.16 -29.73 9.25
N SER A 194 12.72 -29.17 10.39
CA SER A 194 12.50 -27.72 10.58
C SER A 194 13.71 -26.87 10.18
N HIS A 195 14.92 -27.34 10.51
CA HIS A 195 16.20 -26.69 10.19
C HIS A 195 16.49 -26.51 8.69
N LYS A 196 15.71 -27.12 7.80
CA LYS A 196 15.86 -26.98 6.33
C LYS A 196 15.05 -25.82 5.75
N ALA A 197 14.17 -25.20 6.51
CA ALA A 197 13.32 -24.12 6.06
C ALA A 197 13.39 -22.89 6.98
N ILE A 198 13.12 -21.73 6.42
CA ILE A 198 12.92 -20.49 7.19
C ILE A 198 11.46 -20.48 7.67
N PHE A 199 11.26 -20.23 8.96
CA PHE A 199 9.92 -19.99 9.50
C PHE A 199 9.57 -18.51 9.34
N SER A 200 8.55 -18.26 8.53
CA SER A 200 7.90 -16.96 8.30
C SER A 200 6.66 -16.84 9.18
N VAL A 201 6.29 -15.60 9.55
CA VAL A 201 5.05 -15.31 10.27
C VAL A 201 4.30 -14.16 9.63
N HIS A 202 2.97 -14.29 9.61
CA HIS A 202 2.05 -13.29 9.05
C HIS A 202 0.92 -13.03 10.05
N CYS A 203 0.97 -11.92 10.77
CA CYS A 203 0.00 -11.63 11.83
C CYS A 203 -0.99 -10.54 11.40
N HIS A 204 -2.30 -10.85 11.46
CA HIS A 204 -3.35 -9.84 11.35
C HIS A 204 -3.62 -9.15 12.69
N ASN A 205 -4.30 -8.00 12.64
CA ASN A 205 -4.38 -7.05 13.75
C ASN A 205 -5.76 -6.90 14.38
N ASP A 206 -6.65 -7.88 14.25
CA ASP A 206 -8.04 -7.81 14.73
C ASP A 206 -8.16 -7.49 16.24
N LEU A 207 -7.21 -7.95 17.07
CA LEU A 207 -7.11 -7.59 18.50
C LEU A 207 -6.08 -6.49 18.83
N GLY A 208 -5.47 -5.87 17.82
CA GLY A 208 -4.42 -4.85 18.02
C GLY A 208 -3.07 -5.41 18.47
N LEU A 209 -2.81 -6.71 18.26
CA LEU A 209 -1.63 -7.42 18.75
C LEU A 209 -0.68 -7.91 17.63
N ALA A 210 -0.90 -7.53 16.37
CA ALA A 210 -0.13 -8.07 15.24
C ALA A 210 1.38 -7.84 15.37
N THR A 211 1.78 -6.60 15.69
CA THR A 211 3.18 -6.23 15.91
C THR A 211 3.77 -7.03 17.09
N ALA A 212 3.02 -7.16 18.19
CA ALA A 212 3.47 -7.90 19.37
C ALA A 212 3.64 -9.40 19.09
N ASN A 213 2.69 -10.01 18.38
CA ASN A 213 2.74 -11.42 17.96
C ASN A 213 3.92 -11.68 17.03
N THR A 214 4.17 -10.77 16.07
CA THR A 214 5.31 -10.85 15.14
C THR A 214 6.64 -10.81 15.89
N LEU A 215 6.81 -9.86 16.82
CA LEU A 215 8.03 -9.74 17.62
C LEU A 215 8.23 -10.93 18.56
N ALA A 216 7.16 -11.48 19.13
CA ALA A 216 7.21 -12.67 19.97
C ALA A 216 7.64 -13.92 19.17
N ALA A 217 7.12 -14.08 17.95
CA ALA A 217 7.52 -15.15 17.04
C ALA A 217 8.99 -15.04 16.59
N ILE A 218 9.46 -13.83 16.26
CA ILE A 218 10.86 -13.58 15.91
C ILE A 218 11.78 -14.00 17.07
N LYS A 219 11.41 -13.61 18.29
CA LYS A 219 12.14 -14.01 19.50
C LYS A 219 12.12 -15.52 19.74
N ALA A 220 11.03 -16.20 19.37
CA ALA A 220 10.90 -17.66 19.46
C ALA A 220 11.70 -18.41 18.38
N GLY A 221 12.23 -17.72 17.37
CA GLY A 221 13.08 -18.31 16.33
C GLY A 221 12.59 -18.14 14.90
N ALA A 222 11.47 -17.45 14.66
CA ALA A 222 11.08 -17.07 13.31
C ALA A 222 12.16 -16.18 12.67
N ARG A 223 12.39 -16.33 11.37
CA ARG A 223 13.45 -15.63 10.62
C ARG A 223 12.93 -14.95 9.35
N GLN A 224 11.62 -14.93 9.13
CA GLN A 224 10.97 -14.03 8.18
C GLN A 224 9.71 -13.44 8.83
N ALA A 225 9.37 -12.19 8.50
CA ALA A 225 8.13 -11.54 8.93
C ALA A 225 7.41 -10.94 7.72
N GLU A 226 6.15 -11.33 7.52
CA GLU A 226 5.24 -10.75 6.54
C GLU A 226 4.51 -9.57 7.16
N VAL A 227 4.74 -8.39 6.59
CA VAL A 227 4.29 -7.10 7.13
C VAL A 227 3.79 -6.20 6.01
N THR A 228 3.14 -5.10 6.38
CA THR A 228 2.74 -4.06 5.42
C THR A 228 3.10 -2.67 5.92
N LEU A 229 3.37 -1.76 5.00
CA LEU A 229 3.54 -0.34 5.30
C LEU A 229 2.27 0.21 5.96
N SER A 230 2.44 0.94 7.07
CA SER A 230 1.33 1.52 7.84
C SER A 230 0.34 0.49 8.42
N GLY A 231 0.65 -0.82 8.34
CA GLY A 231 -0.20 -1.90 8.84
C GLY A 231 -1.50 -2.09 8.05
N ILE A 232 -1.57 -1.68 6.78
CA ILE A 232 -2.76 -1.93 5.95
C ILE A 232 -2.97 -3.41 5.65
N GLY A 233 -4.19 -3.84 5.41
CA GLY A 233 -4.54 -5.23 5.13
C GLY A 233 -6.05 -5.50 5.24
N GLU A 234 -6.43 -6.77 5.22
CA GLU A 234 -7.82 -7.15 5.51
C GLU A 234 -8.25 -6.72 6.92
N ARG A 235 -9.53 -6.33 7.06
CA ARG A 235 -10.18 -5.99 8.35
C ARG A 235 -9.43 -4.89 9.12
N ALA A 236 -8.73 -5.25 10.20
CA ALA A 236 -7.95 -4.35 11.04
C ALA A 236 -6.49 -4.19 10.58
N GLY A 237 -6.11 -4.88 9.51
CA GLY A 237 -4.79 -4.79 8.89
C GLY A 237 -3.83 -5.90 9.31
N ASN A 238 -2.57 -5.69 8.95
CA ASN A 238 -1.44 -6.58 9.23
C ASN A 238 -0.50 -5.95 10.27
N ALA A 239 0.49 -6.72 10.72
CA ALA A 239 1.63 -6.17 11.45
C ALA A 239 2.29 -5.05 10.64
N ALA A 240 2.45 -3.89 11.27
CA ALA A 240 2.97 -2.71 10.61
C ALA A 240 4.50 -2.81 10.48
N LEU A 241 5.00 -2.70 9.25
CA LEU A 241 6.42 -2.80 8.92
C LEU A 241 7.23 -1.83 9.78
N GLU A 242 6.86 -0.55 9.81
CA GLU A 242 7.61 0.48 10.54
C GLU A 242 7.67 0.23 12.05
N GLU A 243 6.64 -0.40 12.63
CA GLU A 243 6.61 -0.72 14.05
C GLU A 243 7.51 -1.92 14.38
N VAL A 244 7.43 -2.98 13.58
CA VAL A 244 8.27 -4.18 13.75
C VAL A 244 9.75 -3.80 13.60
N ILE A 245 10.09 -3.06 12.53
CA ILE A 245 11.47 -2.67 12.27
C ILE A 245 12.02 -1.76 13.36
N MET A 246 11.28 -0.72 13.77
CA MET A 246 11.78 0.18 14.80
C MET A 246 11.85 -0.49 16.17
N ALA A 247 10.98 -1.45 16.48
CA ALA A 247 11.13 -2.25 17.70
C ALA A 247 12.43 -3.06 17.70
N LEU A 248 12.75 -3.76 16.61
CA LEU A 248 14.01 -4.51 16.48
C LEU A 248 15.23 -3.57 16.50
N HIS A 249 15.16 -2.43 15.79
CA HIS A 249 16.26 -1.48 15.67
C HIS A 249 16.55 -0.72 16.97
N THR A 250 15.50 -0.30 17.70
CA THR A 250 15.66 0.48 18.94
C THR A 250 15.96 -0.39 20.14
N ARG A 251 15.56 -1.67 20.12
CA ARG A 251 15.79 -2.65 21.18
C ARG A 251 16.74 -3.77 20.76
N LYS A 252 17.85 -3.40 20.12
CA LYS A 252 18.94 -4.35 19.79
C LYS A 252 19.46 -5.10 21.02
N ASP A 253 19.48 -4.44 22.19
CA ASP A 253 19.82 -5.04 23.48
C ASP A 253 18.94 -6.23 23.88
N TYR A 254 17.71 -6.28 23.34
CA TYR A 254 16.70 -7.26 23.71
C TYR A 254 16.50 -8.35 22.66
N TYR A 255 16.52 -7.97 21.37
CA TYR A 255 16.27 -8.89 20.27
C TYR A 255 17.55 -9.48 19.67
N ASP A 256 18.65 -8.72 19.67
CA ASP A 256 19.94 -9.10 19.06
C ASP A 256 19.80 -9.65 17.63
N ILE A 257 18.99 -8.97 16.81
CA ILE A 257 18.62 -9.38 15.45
C ILE A 257 18.82 -8.21 14.49
N GLU A 258 19.28 -8.52 13.28
CA GLU A 258 19.48 -7.57 12.19
C GLU A 258 18.43 -7.70 11.09
N THR A 259 18.23 -6.61 10.34
CA THR A 259 17.37 -6.56 9.14
C THR A 259 18.08 -5.74 8.07
N ALA A 260 17.76 -5.96 6.79
CA ALA A 260 18.31 -5.18 5.68
C ALA A 260 17.66 -3.79 5.51
N ILE A 261 16.67 -3.46 6.34
CA ILE A 261 15.86 -2.26 6.18
C ILE A 261 16.66 -0.99 6.43
N VAL A 262 16.58 -0.07 5.48
CA VAL A 262 17.08 1.31 5.61
C VAL A 262 16.03 2.11 6.36
N THR A 263 16.19 2.26 7.67
CA THR A 263 15.17 2.88 8.54
C THR A 263 14.79 4.30 8.10
N GLU A 264 15.73 5.04 7.49
CA GLU A 264 15.50 6.36 6.94
C GLU A 264 14.54 6.40 5.73
N GLN A 265 14.11 5.25 5.21
CA GLN A 265 13.10 5.16 4.15
C GLN A 265 11.71 4.81 4.69
N LEU A 266 11.54 4.57 6.01
CA LEU A 266 10.25 4.20 6.60
C LEU A 266 9.20 5.30 6.45
N PHE A 267 9.50 6.52 6.88
CA PHE A 267 8.55 7.63 6.76
C PHE A 267 8.26 7.99 5.28
N PRO A 268 9.26 8.13 4.38
CA PRO A 268 9.01 8.28 2.95
C PRO A 268 8.12 7.20 2.35
N ALA A 269 8.33 5.93 2.70
CA ALA A 269 7.53 4.82 2.18
C ALA A 269 6.08 4.86 2.67
N CYS A 270 5.85 5.06 3.97
CA CYS A 270 4.51 5.23 4.52
C CYS A 270 3.78 6.45 3.94
N ARG A 271 4.50 7.56 3.70
CA ARG A 271 3.93 8.78 3.12
C ARG A 271 3.55 8.58 1.66
N ARG A 272 4.43 7.94 0.88
CA ARG A 272 4.14 7.56 -0.50
C ARG A 272 2.92 6.66 -0.58
N LEU A 273 2.83 5.65 0.29
CA LEU A 273 1.66 4.79 0.38
C LEU A 273 0.42 5.64 0.65
N SER A 274 0.47 6.49 1.68
CA SER A 274 -0.63 7.39 2.07
C SER A 274 -1.13 8.25 0.91
N GLY A 275 -0.22 8.87 0.13
CA GLY A 275 -0.60 9.62 -1.08
C GLY A 275 -1.16 8.73 -2.21
N THR A 276 -0.59 7.53 -2.37
CA THR A 276 -0.96 6.55 -3.41
C THR A 276 -2.34 5.95 -3.17
N ILE A 277 -2.70 5.62 -1.92
CA ILE A 277 -4.02 5.07 -1.56
C ILE A 277 -4.99 6.14 -1.09
N GLY A 278 -4.49 7.33 -0.74
CA GLY A 278 -5.33 8.45 -0.33
C GLY A 278 -5.78 8.40 1.12
N GLN A 279 -5.21 7.51 1.92
CA GLN A 279 -5.55 7.39 3.33
C GLN A 279 -4.49 8.15 4.13
N PRO A 280 -4.84 9.26 4.82
CA PRO A 280 -3.87 10.03 5.58
C PRO A 280 -3.28 9.19 6.73
N ILE A 281 -1.99 9.37 7.00
CA ILE A 281 -1.36 8.76 8.18
C ILE A 281 -2.02 9.36 9.43
N SER A 282 -2.57 8.50 10.29
CA SER A 282 -3.14 8.95 11.56
C SER A 282 -2.09 9.73 12.37
N PRO A 283 -2.43 10.91 12.93
CA PRO A 283 -1.48 11.69 13.73
C PRO A 283 -0.85 10.89 14.87
N ASN A 284 -1.59 9.92 15.42
CA ASN A 284 -1.16 9.07 16.53
C ASN A 284 -0.63 7.69 16.07
N LYS A 285 -0.40 7.47 14.77
CA LYS A 285 0.23 6.23 14.30
C LYS A 285 1.63 6.11 14.91
N ALA A 286 1.94 4.95 15.49
CA ALA A 286 3.27 4.70 16.04
C ALA A 286 4.33 4.89 14.95
N ILE A 287 5.50 5.38 15.36
CA ILE A 287 6.66 5.66 14.50
C ILE A 287 6.43 6.83 13.53
N VAL A 288 5.47 6.73 12.61
CA VAL A 288 5.33 7.65 11.47
C VAL A 288 4.29 8.77 11.67
N GLY A 289 3.49 8.71 12.74
CA GLY A 289 2.46 9.71 13.02
C GLY A 289 3.02 11.11 13.24
N ALA A 290 2.22 12.14 12.92
CA ALA A 290 2.59 13.53 13.14
C ALA A 290 2.94 13.81 14.62
N ASN A 291 2.20 13.19 15.54
CA ASN A 291 2.34 13.38 16.99
C ASN A 291 3.40 12.46 17.63
N ALA A 292 3.99 11.51 16.89
CA ALA A 292 4.94 10.53 17.45
C ALA A 292 6.20 11.16 18.06
N PHE A 293 6.55 12.38 17.63
CA PHE A 293 7.70 13.16 18.13
C PHE A 293 7.29 14.53 18.67
N ALA A 294 6.00 14.75 18.91
CA ALA A 294 5.48 16.03 19.38
C ALA A 294 5.40 16.06 20.91
N HIS A 295 5.78 17.19 21.52
CA HIS A 295 5.72 17.39 22.96
C HIS A 295 5.01 18.70 23.29
N GLU A 296 3.78 18.61 23.81
CA GLU A 296 2.96 19.77 24.17
C GLU A 296 3.24 20.26 25.62
N SER A 297 3.59 19.33 26.52
CA SER A 297 3.81 19.65 27.94
C SER A 297 5.09 20.44 28.17
N GLY A 298 4.99 21.59 28.84
CA GLY A 298 6.15 22.47 29.12
C GLY A 298 7.25 21.79 29.95
N ILE A 299 6.90 20.86 30.84
CA ILE A 299 7.90 20.06 31.58
C ILE A 299 8.61 19.04 30.67
N HIS A 300 7.94 18.51 29.65
CA HIS A 300 8.57 17.62 28.68
C HIS A 300 9.50 18.40 27.77
N GLN A 301 9.09 19.59 27.32
CA GLN A 301 9.93 20.48 26.51
C GLN A 301 11.21 20.90 27.25
N ASP A 302 11.13 21.27 28.53
CA ASP A 302 12.31 21.59 29.34
C ASP A 302 13.25 20.37 29.48
N GLY A 303 12.71 19.17 29.70
CA GLY A 303 13.50 17.93 29.71
C GLY A 303 14.21 17.67 28.38
N MET A 304 13.49 17.80 27.26
CA MET A 304 14.01 17.63 25.90
C MET A 304 15.12 18.63 25.56
N LEU A 305 14.98 19.89 25.96
CA LEU A 305 15.99 20.93 25.76
C LEU A 305 17.29 20.62 26.52
N LYS A 306 17.19 19.97 27.68
CA LYS A 306 18.36 19.54 28.47
C LYS A 306 18.99 18.27 27.90
N ASN A 307 18.18 17.28 27.57
CA ASN A 307 18.60 16.06 26.89
C ASN A 307 17.41 15.40 26.19
N ARG A 308 17.45 15.32 24.86
CA ARG A 308 16.37 14.72 24.06
C ARG A 308 16.04 13.26 24.44
N GLN A 309 17.03 12.51 24.95
CA GLN A 309 16.83 11.13 25.37
C GLN A 309 15.89 10.96 26.59
N THR A 310 15.48 12.05 27.25
CA THR A 310 14.52 11.95 28.36
C THR A 310 13.14 11.48 27.92
N TYR A 311 12.75 11.74 26.66
CA TYR A 311 11.45 11.35 26.12
C TYR A 311 11.50 10.77 24.68
N GLU A 312 12.56 11.03 23.90
CA GLU A 312 12.74 10.45 22.57
C GLU A 312 13.61 9.18 22.65
N ILE A 313 13.01 8.00 22.39
CA ILE A 313 13.74 6.71 22.26
C ILE A 313 14.36 6.51 20.87
N MET A 314 13.99 7.36 19.91
CA MET A 314 14.48 7.39 18.54
C MET A 314 14.31 8.82 17.99
N THR A 315 14.98 9.15 16.90
CA THR A 315 14.92 10.50 16.29
C THR A 315 13.97 10.54 15.09
N PRO A 316 13.38 11.71 14.74
CA PRO A 316 12.69 11.86 13.46
C PRO A 316 13.58 11.50 12.27
N GLU A 317 14.86 11.87 12.32
CA GLU A 317 15.84 11.62 11.25
C GLU A 317 16.08 10.11 11.05
N SER A 318 16.10 9.31 12.13
CA SER A 318 16.32 7.86 12.04
C SER A 318 15.22 7.12 11.27
N ILE A 319 14.05 7.73 11.08
CA ILE A 319 12.97 7.17 10.27
C ILE A 319 12.78 7.89 8.93
N GLY A 320 13.67 8.85 8.61
CA GLY A 320 13.56 9.65 7.39
C GLY A 320 12.60 10.83 7.49
N LYS A 321 12.06 11.12 8.67
CA LYS A 321 11.22 12.28 8.92
C LYS A 321 12.11 13.51 9.15
N LYS A 322 12.76 13.96 8.08
CA LYS A 322 13.52 15.21 8.08
C LYS A 322 12.58 16.39 7.85
N GLY A 323 12.81 17.50 8.54
CA GLY A 323 12.19 18.79 8.22
C GLY A 323 12.74 19.43 6.95
N THR A 324 13.10 18.65 5.94
CA THR A 324 13.86 19.10 4.76
C THR A 324 13.01 19.96 3.84
N SER A 325 12.87 21.21 4.24
CA SER A 325 12.69 22.35 3.35
C SER A 325 13.96 22.49 2.50
N ILE A 326 13.99 21.86 1.33
CA ILE A 326 14.70 22.47 0.22
C ILE A 326 13.69 23.40 -0.43
N VAL A 327 13.94 24.71 -0.34
CA VAL A 327 13.10 25.73 -0.96
C VAL A 327 13.20 25.57 -2.48
N LEU A 328 12.36 24.71 -3.05
CA LEU A 328 11.99 24.77 -4.46
C LEU A 328 11.10 26.02 -4.63
N GLY A 329 11.74 27.18 -4.77
CA GLY A 329 11.05 28.45 -4.99
C GLY A 329 11.07 28.86 -6.46
N LYS A 330 10.54 30.04 -6.75
CA LYS A 330 10.54 30.68 -8.10
C LYS A 330 11.90 30.73 -8.82
N HIS A 331 13.01 30.60 -8.07
CA HIS A 331 14.38 30.63 -8.58
C HIS A 331 15.03 29.25 -8.75
N SER A 332 14.37 28.17 -8.34
CA SER A 332 14.93 26.83 -8.42
C SER A 332 14.93 26.33 -9.86
N GLY A 333 16.07 25.82 -10.31
CA GLY A 333 16.28 25.38 -11.68
C GLY A 333 15.76 23.96 -11.94
N ARG A 334 15.44 23.66 -13.21
CA ARG A 334 14.96 22.35 -13.68
C ARG A 334 15.87 21.17 -13.27
N ASN A 335 17.19 21.37 -13.25
CA ASN A 335 18.16 20.34 -12.85
C ASN A 335 18.07 19.99 -11.35
N ALA A 336 17.73 20.97 -10.50
CA ALA A 336 17.52 20.74 -9.08
C ALA A 336 16.27 19.90 -8.84
N LEU A 337 15.18 20.19 -9.57
CA LEU A 337 13.95 19.38 -9.54
C LEU A 337 14.22 17.95 -10.02
N GLY A 338 14.88 17.75 -11.16
CA GLY A 338 15.18 16.41 -11.67
C GLY A 338 16.03 15.57 -10.72
N SER A 339 16.96 16.20 -10.00
CA SER A 339 17.77 15.49 -8.97
C SER A 339 16.94 15.13 -7.74
N LYS A 340 16.07 16.04 -7.29
CA LYS A 340 15.16 15.80 -6.17
C LYS A 340 14.14 14.69 -6.48
N LEU A 341 13.59 14.69 -7.69
CA LEU A 341 12.67 13.64 -8.14
C LEU A 341 13.34 12.27 -8.11
N ARG A 342 14.59 12.16 -8.57
CA ARG A 342 15.37 10.92 -8.47
C ARG A 342 15.65 10.53 -7.02
N GLU A 343 16.01 11.48 -6.16
CA GLU A 343 16.19 11.24 -4.72
C GLU A 343 14.91 10.70 -4.06
N MET A 344 13.76 11.24 -4.47
CA MET A 344 12.44 10.76 -4.05
C MET A 344 12.05 9.42 -4.69
N GLY A 345 12.85 8.84 -5.61
CA GLY A 345 12.55 7.57 -6.27
C GLY A 345 11.72 7.68 -7.56
N TYR A 346 11.52 8.89 -8.09
CA TYR A 346 10.82 9.12 -9.35
C TYR A 346 11.79 9.17 -10.53
N GLU A 347 11.57 8.27 -11.49
CA GLU A 347 12.21 8.32 -12.80
C GLU A 347 11.24 8.91 -13.81
N LEU A 348 11.42 10.21 -14.09
CA LEU A 348 10.61 10.95 -15.06
C LEU A 348 11.45 11.31 -16.28
N ASN A 349 10.83 11.30 -17.46
CA ASN A 349 11.45 11.80 -18.68
C ASN A 349 11.48 13.34 -18.72
N ASP A 350 12.17 13.92 -19.70
CA ASP A 350 12.31 15.37 -19.80
C ASP A 350 10.97 16.11 -19.97
N GLU A 351 9.99 15.53 -20.65
CA GLU A 351 8.68 16.14 -20.83
C GLU A 351 7.93 16.19 -19.49
N GLN A 352 7.87 15.07 -18.78
CA GLN A 352 7.28 14.93 -17.46
C GLN A 352 7.94 15.84 -16.41
N ILE A 353 9.28 15.93 -16.41
CA ILE A 353 10.01 16.89 -15.56
C ILE A 353 9.59 18.31 -15.91
N SER A 354 9.36 18.61 -17.20
CA SER A 354 8.91 19.93 -17.63
C SER A 354 7.54 20.30 -17.08
N ASP A 355 6.61 19.35 -17.06
CA ASP A 355 5.24 19.61 -16.63
C ASP A 355 5.15 19.75 -15.12
N VAL A 356 5.82 18.86 -14.37
CA VAL A 356 5.98 19.01 -12.92
C VAL A 356 6.68 20.34 -12.58
N PHE A 357 7.69 20.74 -13.36
CA PHE A 357 8.39 22.02 -13.15
C PHE A 357 7.48 23.24 -13.35
N LYS A 358 6.60 23.22 -14.37
CA LYS A 358 5.61 24.28 -14.57
C LYS A 358 4.64 24.34 -13.40
N ALA A 359 4.13 23.19 -12.96
CA ALA A 359 3.19 23.13 -11.84
C ALA A 359 3.81 23.60 -10.52
N ILE A 360 5.08 23.23 -10.26
CA ILE A 360 5.83 23.73 -9.10
C ILE A 360 5.99 25.25 -9.15
N LYS A 361 6.24 25.86 -10.32
CA LYS A 361 6.30 27.32 -10.42
C LYS A 361 4.97 27.99 -10.08
N VAL A 362 3.87 27.44 -10.61
CA VAL A 362 2.51 27.93 -10.31
C VAL A 362 2.24 27.82 -8.81
N LEU A 363 2.67 26.73 -8.17
CA LEU A 363 2.53 26.56 -6.74
C LEU A 363 3.45 27.50 -5.94
N ALA A 364 4.68 27.71 -6.40
CA ALA A 364 5.69 28.58 -5.75
C ALA A 364 5.31 30.06 -5.82
N ASP A 365 4.52 30.47 -6.81
CA ASP A 365 3.97 31.83 -6.89
C ASP A 365 2.90 32.08 -5.81
N LYS A 366 2.30 31.02 -5.28
CA LYS A 366 1.21 31.08 -4.30
C LYS A 366 1.63 30.66 -2.89
N LYS A 367 2.65 29.82 -2.76
CA LYS A 367 3.12 29.23 -1.50
C LYS A 367 4.57 29.60 -1.22
N GLU A 368 4.84 30.09 -0.01
CA GLU A 368 6.18 30.55 0.39
C GLU A 368 7.17 29.37 0.55
N HIS A 369 6.67 28.22 1.00
CA HIS A 369 7.46 27.00 1.19
C HIS A 369 6.81 25.82 0.46
N ILE A 370 7.48 25.29 -0.55
CA ILE A 370 7.13 24.03 -1.19
C ILE A 370 7.80 22.90 -0.41
N PHE A 371 6.99 21.99 0.09
CA PHE A 371 7.43 20.79 0.78
C PHE A 371 7.48 19.60 -0.17
N ASP A 372 8.17 18.54 0.24
CA ASP A 372 8.23 17.31 -0.55
C ASP A 372 6.82 16.75 -0.81
N GLU A 373 5.86 16.98 0.11
CA GLU A 373 4.44 16.60 -0.01
C GLU A 373 3.81 17.21 -1.26
N ASP A 374 4.09 18.48 -1.51
CA ASP A 374 3.56 19.19 -2.66
C ASP A 374 4.17 18.65 -3.96
N VAL A 375 5.47 18.38 -3.96
CA VAL A 375 6.18 17.84 -5.14
C VAL A 375 5.62 16.46 -5.50
N GLU A 376 5.42 15.60 -4.51
CA GLU A 376 4.86 14.26 -4.70
C GLU A 376 3.43 14.31 -5.26
N ALA A 377 2.58 15.20 -4.72
CA ALA A 377 1.23 15.43 -5.24
C ALA A 377 1.26 15.86 -6.72
N LEU A 378 2.14 16.81 -7.06
CA LEU A 378 2.29 17.31 -8.44
C LEU A 378 2.85 16.24 -9.40
N VAL A 379 3.74 15.37 -8.94
CA VAL A 379 4.25 14.26 -9.77
C VAL A 379 3.15 13.26 -10.11
N LEU A 380 2.31 12.92 -9.13
CA LEU A 380 1.16 12.05 -9.35
C LEU A 380 0.13 12.70 -10.28
N GLU A 381 -0.10 14.02 -10.15
CA GLU A 381 -1.08 14.76 -10.93
C GLU A 381 -0.60 15.05 -12.37
N GLU A 382 0.66 15.40 -12.59
CA GLU A 382 1.17 15.88 -13.88
C GLU A 382 1.96 14.82 -14.65
N ALA A 383 2.89 14.12 -13.99
CA ALA A 383 3.82 13.22 -14.69
C ALA A 383 3.25 11.82 -14.95
N TYR A 384 2.48 11.28 -13.99
CA TYR A 384 1.87 9.96 -14.13
C TYR A 384 0.45 9.98 -14.70
N ARG A 385 -0.07 11.17 -15.00
CA ARG A 385 -1.35 11.38 -15.67
C ARG A 385 -1.37 10.62 -17.00
N ILE A 386 -2.41 9.80 -17.19
CA ILE A 386 -2.81 9.33 -18.52
C ILE A 386 -3.91 10.27 -19.00
N HIS A 387 -3.97 10.54 -20.30
CA HIS A 387 -4.93 11.46 -20.92
C HIS A 387 -6.34 11.26 -20.33
N ASP A 388 -6.81 12.28 -19.61
CA ASP A 388 -8.13 12.31 -18.99
C ASP A 388 -9.21 12.28 -20.07
N LEU A 389 -10.24 11.43 -19.91
CA LEU A 389 -11.42 11.47 -20.78
C LEU A 389 -12.19 12.78 -20.58
N TYR A 390 -12.25 13.27 -19.35
CA TYR A 390 -12.93 14.51 -18.99
C TYR A 390 -12.00 15.38 -18.14
N ARG A 391 -11.98 16.70 -18.40
CA ARG A 391 -11.21 17.66 -17.61
C ARG A 391 -12.07 18.86 -17.23
N VAL A 392 -12.03 19.26 -15.96
CA VAL A 392 -12.68 20.51 -15.51
C VAL A 392 -11.89 21.70 -16.04
N LYS A 393 -12.57 22.54 -16.84
CA LYS A 393 -12.00 23.76 -17.39
C LYS A 393 -12.45 24.99 -16.62
N GLU A 394 -13.76 25.09 -16.38
CA GLU A 394 -14.34 26.19 -15.61
C GLU A 394 -15.34 25.62 -14.59
N LEU A 395 -15.32 26.21 -13.40
CA LEU A 395 -16.25 25.91 -12.33
C LEU A 395 -16.70 27.22 -11.68
N SER A 396 -18.01 27.43 -11.62
CA SER A 396 -18.63 28.46 -10.79
C SER A 396 -19.68 27.80 -9.93
N VAL A 397 -19.62 28.04 -8.62
CA VAL A 397 -20.55 27.45 -7.66
C VAL A 397 -21.15 28.55 -6.81
N PHE A 398 -22.47 28.50 -6.67
CA PHE A 398 -23.20 29.34 -5.76
C PHE A 398 -23.74 28.51 -4.60
N SER A 399 -23.51 29.01 -3.38
CA SER A 399 -24.12 28.51 -2.16
C SER A 399 -24.48 29.69 -1.27
N GLY A 400 -25.67 29.67 -0.66
CA GLY A 400 -26.12 30.76 0.19
C GLY A 400 -27.37 30.39 0.98
N THR A 401 -27.68 31.18 2.01
CA THR A 401 -28.86 31.00 2.87
C THR A 401 -30.11 31.67 2.29
N SER A 402 -29.98 32.42 1.20
CA SER A 402 -30.99 33.29 0.61
C SER A 402 -31.81 32.60 -0.48
N GLY A 403 -32.59 31.56 -0.14
CA GLY A 403 -33.70 31.00 -0.93
C GLY A 403 -33.40 30.44 -2.33
N VAL A 404 -32.19 30.66 -2.87
CA VAL A 404 -31.70 30.16 -4.15
C VAL A 404 -31.00 28.83 -3.89
N SER A 405 -31.48 27.77 -4.51
CA SER A 405 -30.87 26.45 -4.38
C SER A 405 -29.40 26.49 -4.83
N PRO A 406 -28.49 25.82 -4.09
CA PRO A 406 -27.10 25.67 -4.51
C PRO A 406 -27.02 25.13 -5.94
N HIS A 407 -26.16 25.74 -6.74
CA HIS A 407 -25.98 25.36 -8.14
C HIS A 407 -24.53 25.50 -8.59
N ALA A 408 -24.17 24.70 -9.58
CA ALA A 408 -22.86 24.72 -10.21
C ALA A 408 -23.01 24.91 -11.71
N ALA A 409 -22.25 25.83 -12.28
CA ALA A 409 -22.01 25.97 -13.71
C ALA A 409 -20.63 25.40 -14.02
N ILE A 410 -20.57 24.40 -14.91
CA ILE A 410 -19.34 23.66 -15.21
C ILE A 410 -19.12 23.62 -16.70
N VAL A 411 -17.87 23.88 -17.11
CA VAL A 411 -17.34 23.59 -18.44
C VAL A 411 -16.33 22.46 -18.31
N LEU A 412 -16.55 21.38 -19.06
CA LEU A 412 -15.58 20.29 -19.18
C LEU A 412 -15.02 20.24 -20.61
N ASP A 413 -13.74 19.91 -20.72
CA ASP A 413 -13.17 19.41 -21.96
C ASP A 413 -13.42 17.89 -22.02
N ASP A 414 -14.11 17.43 -23.05
CA ASP A 414 -14.40 16.01 -23.33
C ASP A 414 -13.47 15.48 -24.42
N TYR A 415 -12.53 14.63 -24.01
CA TYR A 415 -11.54 13.93 -24.84
C TYR A 415 -11.98 12.49 -25.19
N SER A 416 -13.21 12.08 -24.84
CA SER A 416 -13.66 10.69 -25.02
C SER A 416 -13.74 10.24 -26.48
N LYS A 417 -13.82 11.18 -27.43
CA LYS A 417 -13.92 10.90 -28.87
C LYS A 417 -12.63 11.16 -29.64
N ASP A 418 -11.90 12.21 -29.28
CA ASP A 418 -10.63 12.61 -29.89
C ASP A 418 -9.70 13.07 -28.76
N LYS A 419 -8.54 12.42 -28.67
CA LYS A 419 -7.56 12.67 -27.60
C LYS A 419 -6.79 13.98 -27.81
N ASP A 420 -6.72 14.46 -29.05
CA ASP A 420 -5.95 15.65 -29.41
C ASP A 420 -6.86 16.89 -29.54
N ASN A 421 -8.16 16.70 -29.85
CA ASN A 421 -9.13 17.79 -29.99
C ASN A 421 -10.35 17.60 -29.07
N PRO A 422 -10.33 18.15 -27.85
CA PRO A 422 -11.47 18.04 -26.94
C PRO A 422 -12.67 18.85 -27.42
N VAL A 423 -13.86 18.36 -27.10
CA VAL A 423 -15.10 19.13 -27.26
C VAL A 423 -15.47 19.76 -25.93
N GLU A 424 -15.68 21.07 -25.91
CA GLU A 424 -16.20 21.74 -24.73
C GLU A 424 -17.69 21.41 -24.52
N ILE A 425 -18.01 20.88 -23.35
CA ILE A 425 -19.38 20.64 -22.92
C ILE A 425 -19.68 21.47 -21.67
N ARG A 426 -20.87 22.08 -21.64
CA ARG A 426 -21.25 23.09 -20.63
C ARG A 426 -22.61 22.78 -20.04
N LYS A 427 -22.75 22.91 -18.72
CA LYS A 427 -24.05 22.71 -18.06
C LYS A 427 -24.15 23.44 -16.74
N VAL A 428 -25.39 23.75 -16.38
CA VAL A 428 -25.75 24.21 -15.04
C VAL A 428 -26.59 23.13 -14.38
N GLY A 429 -26.30 22.84 -13.13
CA GLY A 429 -27.10 21.92 -12.33
C GLY A 429 -27.25 22.39 -10.89
N PHE A 430 -28.31 21.89 -10.26
CA PHE A 430 -28.69 22.20 -8.89
C PHE A 430 -28.39 20.99 -8.00
N GLY A 431 -28.26 21.24 -6.70
CA GLY A 431 -28.10 20.21 -5.70
C GLY A 431 -28.49 20.69 -4.31
N ASP A 432 -28.60 19.75 -3.38
CA ASP A 432 -28.97 20.03 -1.98
C ASP A 432 -27.87 20.79 -1.24
N GLY A 433 -26.65 20.74 -1.76
CA GLY A 433 -25.48 21.46 -1.31
C GLY A 433 -24.54 21.73 -2.48
N PRO A 434 -23.51 22.56 -2.30
CA PRO A 434 -22.72 23.03 -3.43
C PRO A 434 -21.83 21.91 -4.00
N ILE A 435 -21.37 20.96 -3.18
CA ILE A 435 -20.70 19.73 -3.64
C ILE A 435 -21.66 18.82 -4.42
N ASN A 436 -22.88 18.65 -3.94
CA ASN A 436 -23.89 17.86 -4.63
C ASN A 436 -24.26 18.49 -5.99
N ALA A 437 -24.34 19.81 -6.06
CA ALA A 437 -24.55 20.54 -7.31
C ALA A 437 -23.39 20.31 -8.30
N ILE A 438 -22.14 20.32 -7.83
CA ILE A 438 -20.98 19.97 -8.68
C ILE A 438 -21.13 18.55 -9.24
N PHE A 439 -21.30 17.54 -8.37
CA PHE A 439 -21.30 16.14 -8.78
C PHE A 439 -22.51 15.83 -9.68
N SER A 440 -23.68 16.36 -9.37
CA SER A 440 -24.89 16.18 -10.19
C SER A 440 -24.74 16.82 -11.57
N THR A 441 -24.04 17.96 -11.66
CA THR A 441 -23.77 18.66 -12.92
C THR A 441 -22.76 17.88 -13.77
N ILE A 442 -21.67 17.41 -13.16
CA ILE A 442 -20.68 16.54 -13.82
C ILE A 442 -21.37 15.28 -14.36
N ASN A 443 -22.16 14.59 -13.54
CA ASN A 443 -22.93 13.40 -13.94
C ASN A 443 -23.80 13.65 -15.19
N LYS A 444 -24.48 14.80 -15.24
CA LYS A 444 -25.29 15.20 -16.39
C LYS A 444 -24.48 15.61 -17.63
N LEU A 445 -23.22 16.00 -17.46
CA LEU A 445 -22.30 16.34 -18.54
C LEU A 445 -21.71 15.07 -19.16
N VAL A 446 -21.21 14.16 -18.33
CA VAL A 446 -20.61 12.89 -18.78
C VAL A 446 -21.65 11.81 -19.12
N GLY A 447 -22.92 12.02 -18.75
CA GLY A 447 -24.01 11.06 -19.00
C GLY A 447 -23.96 9.83 -18.10
N LYS A 448 -23.41 9.95 -16.88
CA LYS A 448 -23.21 8.86 -15.92
C LYS A 448 -23.87 9.19 -14.59
N LYS A 449 -24.14 8.17 -13.76
CA LYS A 449 -24.68 8.38 -12.40
C LYS A 449 -24.02 7.44 -11.37
N PRO A 450 -22.70 7.54 -11.18
CA PRO A 450 -22.01 6.77 -10.15
C PRO A 450 -22.61 6.99 -8.77
N LYS A 451 -22.65 5.93 -7.97
CA LYS A 451 -22.97 6.00 -6.54
C LYS A 451 -21.74 6.52 -5.80
N LEU A 452 -21.88 7.65 -5.12
CA LEU A 452 -20.87 8.15 -4.18
C LEU A 452 -20.88 7.30 -2.90
N GLU A 453 -19.75 6.66 -2.57
CA GLU A 453 -19.58 5.91 -1.32
C GLU A 453 -18.90 6.74 -0.24
N LEU A 454 -17.87 7.50 -0.60
CA LEU A 454 -17.10 8.33 0.33
C LEU A 454 -16.81 9.69 -0.29
N TYR A 455 -16.91 10.72 0.53
CA TYR A 455 -16.39 12.05 0.26
C TYR A 455 -15.62 12.50 1.49
N SER A 456 -14.34 12.78 1.34
CA SER A 456 -13.46 13.23 2.42
C SER A 456 -12.68 14.45 1.97
N VAL A 457 -12.59 15.44 2.86
CA VAL A 457 -11.80 16.65 2.66
C VAL A 457 -10.78 16.71 3.78
N ASN A 458 -9.51 16.82 3.41
CA ASN A 458 -8.40 16.94 4.34
C ASN A 458 -7.62 18.22 4.02
N ALA A 459 -7.13 18.89 5.06
CA ALA A 459 -6.15 19.95 4.88
C ALA A 459 -4.79 19.31 4.60
N VAL A 460 -4.13 19.71 3.50
CA VAL A 460 -2.78 19.21 3.15
C VAL A 460 -1.72 19.91 3.99
N THR A 461 -1.91 21.21 4.24
CA THR A 461 -1.00 22.05 5.03
C THR A 461 -1.76 22.88 6.05
N GLY A 462 -1.05 23.40 7.05
CA GLY A 462 -1.58 24.42 7.97
C GLY A 462 -1.37 25.83 7.41
N GLY A 463 -2.23 26.78 7.80
CA GLY A 463 -2.15 28.18 7.36
C GLY A 463 -3.46 28.68 6.74
N ALA A 464 -3.54 29.99 6.46
CA ALA A 464 -4.68 30.58 5.74
C ALA A 464 -4.68 30.28 4.23
N ASP A 465 -3.56 29.74 3.75
CA ASP A 465 -3.23 29.29 2.39
C ASP A 465 -3.26 27.75 2.25
N ALA A 466 -3.89 27.06 3.21
CA ALA A 466 -3.98 25.60 3.22
C ALA A 466 -4.70 25.06 1.97
N GLN A 467 -4.03 24.15 1.25
CA GLN A 467 -4.68 23.40 0.17
C GLN A 467 -5.68 22.39 0.73
N GLY A 468 -6.87 22.34 0.11
CA GLY A 468 -7.83 21.28 0.33
C GLY A 468 -7.52 20.09 -0.57
N ALA A 469 -7.22 18.93 0.03
CA ALA A 469 -7.21 17.66 -0.68
C ALA A 469 -8.55 16.98 -0.51
N VAL A 470 -9.20 16.67 -1.62
CA VAL A 470 -10.48 15.99 -1.66
C VAL A 470 -10.30 14.58 -2.21
N MET A 471 -10.92 13.64 -1.51
CA MET A 471 -11.07 12.26 -1.92
C MET A 471 -12.52 11.93 -2.20
N VAL A 472 -12.74 11.19 -3.28
CA VAL A 472 -14.05 10.68 -3.65
C VAL A 472 -13.95 9.19 -3.94
N HIS A 473 -14.77 8.37 -3.30
CA HIS A 473 -14.97 6.98 -3.71
C HIS A 473 -16.30 6.86 -4.45
N ILE A 474 -16.26 6.28 -5.64
CA ILE A 474 -17.46 6.04 -6.43
C ILE A 474 -17.57 4.57 -6.84
N ILE A 475 -18.81 4.12 -7.01
CA ILE A 475 -19.14 2.88 -7.71
C ILE A 475 -19.95 3.22 -8.95
N ASP A 476 -19.51 2.74 -10.11
CA ASP A 476 -20.28 2.82 -11.34
C ASP A 476 -20.34 1.44 -11.98
N GLU A 477 -21.56 0.92 -12.22
CA GLU A 477 -21.78 -0.40 -12.83
C GLU A 477 -20.99 -1.54 -12.13
N GLY A 478 -20.86 -1.46 -10.80
CA GLY A 478 -20.13 -2.44 -9.98
C GLY A 478 -18.61 -2.26 -9.95
N VAL A 479 -18.05 -1.32 -10.72
CA VAL A 479 -16.63 -0.95 -10.67
C VAL A 479 -16.43 0.15 -9.65
N LYS A 480 -15.58 -0.11 -8.66
CA LYS A 480 -15.19 0.88 -7.65
C LYS A 480 -13.98 1.69 -8.14
N SER A 481 -13.95 2.98 -7.87
CA SER A 481 -12.75 3.79 -8.04
C SER A 481 -12.61 4.86 -6.97
N ILE A 482 -11.39 5.38 -6.87
CA ILE A 482 -11.03 6.48 -5.99
C ILE A 482 -10.49 7.61 -6.85
N GLY A 483 -11.09 8.77 -6.68
CA GLY A 483 -10.67 10.02 -7.30
C GLY A 483 -10.05 10.97 -6.29
N ARG A 484 -9.02 11.69 -6.72
CA ARG A 484 -8.31 12.67 -5.90
C ARG A 484 -8.20 14.00 -6.62
N GLY A 485 -8.25 15.07 -5.85
CA GLY A 485 -8.09 16.43 -6.36
C GLY A 485 -7.60 17.33 -5.25
N SER A 486 -6.63 18.18 -5.58
CA SER A 486 -6.09 19.21 -4.69
C SER A 486 -6.28 20.58 -5.31
N ASP A 487 -6.72 21.53 -4.50
CA ASP A 487 -6.84 22.94 -4.87
C ASP A 487 -6.93 23.81 -3.61
N GLU A 488 -6.66 25.11 -3.75
CA GLU A 488 -6.91 26.10 -2.68
C GLU A 488 -8.41 26.24 -2.42
N ASP A 489 -9.22 26.10 -3.47
CA ASP A 489 -10.67 26.06 -3.36
C ASP A 489 -11.15 24.60 -3.25
N ILE A 490 -11.65 24.24 -2.07
CA ILE A 490 -12.23 22.91 -1.80
C ILE A 490 -13.29 22.49 -2.81
N MET A 491 -13.98 23.45 -3.44
CA MET A 491 -15.00 23.20 -4.46
C MET A 491 -14.36 22.74 -5.78
N VAL A 492 -13.26 23.39 -6.16
CA VAL A 492 -12.46 23.01 -7.34
C VAL A 492 -11.79 21.66 -7.09
N ALA A 493 -11.18 21.48 -5.92
CA ALA A 493 -10.58 20.21 -5.50
C ALA A 493 -11.61 19.07 -5.57
N SER A 494 -12.84 19.33 -5.13
CA SER A 494 -13.94 18.36 -5.20
C SER A 494 -14.32 18.00 -6.64
N ALA A 495 -14.43 18.99 -7.53
CA ALA A 495 -14.73 18.74 -8.93
C ALA A 495 -13.63 17.91 -9.60
N LYS A 496 -12.36 18.27 -9.36
CA LYS A 496 -11.19 17.53 -9.84
C LYS A 496 -11.18 16.10 -9.33
N ALA A 497 -11.41 15.89 -8.03
CA ALA A 497 -11.46 14.57 -7.42
C ALA A 497 -12.56 13.70 -8.02
N TYR A 498 -13.75 14.24 -8.22
CA TYR A 498 -14.87 13.49 -8.79
C TYR A 498 -14.62 13.08 -10.24
N ILE A 499 -14.09 14.01 -11.07
CA ILE A 499 -13.71 13.72 -12.45
C ILE A 499 -12.58 12.69 -12.52
N ASN A 500 -11.58 12.80 -11.66
CA ASN A 500 -10.50 11.82 -11.56
C ASN A 500 -11.04 10.40 -11.26
N ALA A 501 -12.02 10.29 -10.36
CA ALA A 501 -12.71 9.04 -10.07
C ALA A 501 -13.43 8.49 -11.31
N ILE A 502 -14.19 9.34 -12.01
CA ILE A 502 -14.93 8.94 -13.23
C ILE A 502 -13.95 8.46 -14.32
N ASN A 503 -12.87 9.21 -14.58
CA ASN A 503 -11.86 8.83 -15.57
C ASN A 503 -11.23 7.46 -15.24
N ARG A 504 -10.98 7.19 -13.95
CA ARG A 504 -10.46 5.90 -13.48
C ARG A 504 -11.44 4.74 -13.69
N VAL A 505 -12.72 4.92 -13.36
CA VAL A 505 -13.76 3.92 -13.63
C VAL A 505 -13.80 3.57 -15.11
N GLU A 506 -13.91 4.58 -15.98
CA GLU A 506 -14.11 4.34 -17.41
C GLU A 506 -12.91 3.64 -18.02
N ARG A 507 -11.70 3.96 -17.55
CA ARG A 507 -10.50 3.25 -17.95
C ARG A 507 -10.50 1.79 -17.49
N MET A 508 -10.87 1.50 -16.25
CA MET A 508 -10.98 0.12 -15.76
C MET A 508 -12.01 -0.70 -16.57
N LYS A 509 -13.05 -0.05 -17.10
CA LYS A 509 -14.03 -0.68 -18.00
C LYS A 509 -13.45 -0.96 -19.38
N GLN A 510 -12.69 -0.02 -19.95
CA GLN A 510 -11.99 -0.22 -21.23
C GLN A 510 -10.97 -1.36 -21.13
N GLU A 511 -10.14 -1.36 -20.09
CA GLU A 511 -9.13 -2.41 -19.87
C GLU A 511 -9.78 -3.81 -19.66
N LYS A 512 -11.03 -3.88 -19.18
CA LYS A 512 -11.81 -5.13 -19.10
C LYS A 512 -12.46 -5.56 -20.43
N GLN A 513 -12.66 -4.64 -21.37
CA GLN A 513 -13.22 -4.95 -22.70
C GLN A 513 -12.12 -5.36 -23.69
N ASP A 514 -10.90 -4.84 -23.50
CA ASP A 514 -9.73 -5.15 -24.33
C ASP A 514 -8.97 -6.41 -23.88
N ALA A 515 -9.27 -6.93 -22.68
CA ALA A 515 -8.77 -8.17 -22.11
C ALA A 515 -9.76 -9.33 -22.31
#